data_AF-A0A0B1TU20-F1
#
_entry.id   AF-A0A0B1TU20-F1
#
_cell.length_a   1.000
_cell.length_b   1.000
_cell.length_c   1.000
_cell.angle_alpha   90.00
_cell.angle_beta   90.00
_cell.angle_gamma   90.00
#
_symmetry.space_group_name_H-M   'P 1'
#
loop_
_entity.id
_entity.type
_entity.pdbx_description
1 polymer ?
#
loop_
_entity_poly.entity_id
_entity_poly.type
_entity_poly.pdbx_seq_one_letter_code
_entity_poly.pdbx_strand_id
1 'polypeptide(L)' 'MFYPQLSYHAVEDDHVPFMVRDWRRILGVPILHLISVPFPRVWHTDADNEKVLHYPTIYHVTSVIRVFVAKYLGIAPL' A
#
# COMPACT_ATOMS: atom_id res chain seq x y z
N MET A 1 -6.15 -12.93 -9.36
CA MET A 1 -5.68 -12.36 -10.64
C MET A 1 -4.68 -11.27 -10.29
N PHE A 2 -3.38 -11.59 -10.33
CA PHE A 2 -2.32 -10.61 -10.15
C PHE A 2 -2.01 -10.06 -11.53
N TYR A 3 -2.24 -8.76 -11.75
CA TYR A 3 -1.98 -8.10 -13.04
C TYR A 3 -0.48 -7.80 -13.15
N PRO A 4 0.25 -8.41 -14.10
CA PRO A 4 1.70 -8.24 -14.21
C PRO A 4 2.14 -6.90 -14.86
N GLN A 5 1.25 -5.93 -15.08
CA GLN A 5 1.56 -4.70 -15.84
C GLN A 5 1.53 -3.39 -15.04
N LEU A 6 1.24 -3.39 -13.74
CA LEU A 6 1.60 -2.24 -12.90
C LEU A 6 3.06 -2.42 -12.53
N SER A 7 3.94 -1.76 -13.26
CA SER A 7 5.35 -1.73 -12.88
C SER A 7 5.40 -1.26 -11.42
N TYR A 8 6.09 -2.01 -10.56
CA TYR A 8 6.36 -1.60 -9.17
C TYR A 8 7.12 -0.26 -9.11
N HIS A 9 7.50 0.31 -10.27
CA HIS A 9 8.15 1.59 -10.47
C HIS A 9 7.21 2.71 -10.98
N ALA A 10 5.90 2.50 -11.11
CA ALA A 10 5.03 3.48 -11.77
C ALA A 10 4.64 4.67 -10.87
N VAL A 11 4.74 4.51 -9.56
CA VAL A 11 4.38 5.56 -8.59
C VAL A 11 5.55 5.74 -7.64
N GLU A 12 6.20 6.90 -7.71
CA GLU A 12 7.22 7.30 -6.74
C GLU A 12 6.55 7.67 -5.42
N ASP A 13 7.07 7.14 -4.31
CA ASP A 13 6.59 7.39 -2.95
C ASP A 13 7.71 7.04 -1.96
N ASP A 14 7.44 7.08 -0.66
CA ASP A 14 8.39 6.86 0.43
C ASP A 14 9.13 5.51 0.37
N HIS A 15 8.62 4.53 -0.39
CA HIS A 15 9.26 3.23 -0.55
C HIS A 15 10.48 3.24 -1.49
N VAL A 16 10.66 4.28 -2.31
CA VAL A 16 11.74 4.34 -3.32
C VAL A 16 13.13 4.17 -2.70
N PRO A 17 13.51 4.88 -1.61
CA PRO A 17 14.80 4.68 -0.95
C PRO A 17 15.02 3.26 -0.40
N PHE A 18 13.95 2.52 -0.11
CA PHE A 18 14.02 1.16 0.43
C PHE A 18 14.10 0.09 -0.67
N MET A 19 13.60 0.40 -1.86
CA MET A 19 13.70 -0.44 -3.05
C MET A 19 15.10 -0.40 -3.66
N VAL A 20 15.74 0.78 -3.65
CA VAL A 20 17.05 1.01 -4.25
C VAL A 20 18.15 0.23 -3.52
N ARG A 21 18.99 -0.42 -4.32
CA ARG A 21 20.21 -1.09 -3.85
C ARG A 21 21.30 -0.04 -3.73
N ASP A 22 21.51 0.48 -2.53
CA ASP A 22 22.72 1.26 -2.24
C ASP A 22 23.90 0.34 -1.94
N TRP A 23 25.13 0.85 -2.15
CA TRP A 23 26.37 0.08 -2.07
C TRP A 23 26.59 -0.68 -0.75
N ARG A 24 25.83 -0.35 0.31
CA ARG A 24 25.88 -0.95 1.64
C ARG A 24 24.90 -2.12 1.86
N ARG A 25 23.93 -2.38 0.98
CA ARG A 25 22.97 -3.48 1.11
C ARG A 25 22.98 -4.37 -0.13
N ILE A 26 23.38 -5.62 0.05
CA ILE A 26 23.45 -6.64 -1.02
C ILE A 26 22.05 -6.97 -1.57
N LEU A 27 20.98 -6.78 -0.78
CA LEU A 27 19.57 -6.96 -1.17
C LEU A 27 18.72 -5.78 -0.64
N GLY A 28 17.93 -5.17 -1.53
CA GLY A 28 16.93 -4.14 -1.19
C GLY A 28 15.78 -4.69 -0.34
N VAL A 29 14.95 -3.82 0.23
CA VAL A 29 13.81 -4.24 1.06
C VAL A 29 12.67 -4.72 0.13
N PRO A 30 12.07 -5.91 0.37
CA PRO A 30 10.86 -6.31 -0.35
C PRO A 30 9.71 -5.34 -0.04
N ILE A 31 9.11 -4.76 -1.08
CA ILE A 31 8.05 -3.76 -0.94
C ILE A 31 6.70 -4.35 -1.33
N LEU A 32 5.71 -4.22 -0.44
CA LEU A 32 4.29 -4.34 -0.76
C LEU A 32 3.67 -2.94 -0.71
N HIS A 33 3.58 -2.28 -1.87
CA HIS A 33 3.07 -0.92 -2.00
C HIS A 33 1.54 -0.92 -2.19
N LEU A 34 0.80 -0.63 -1.12
CA LEU A 34 -0.67 -0.59 -1.14
C LEU A 34 -1.19 0.81 -1.47
N ILE A 35 -1.13 1.18 -2.75
CA ILE A 35 -1.62 2.45 -3.29
C ILE A 35 -2.65 2.21 -4.39
N SER A 36 -3.69 3.04 -4.47
CA SER A 36 -4.70 2.92 -5.53
C SER A 36 -4.18 3.51 -6.84
N VAL A 37 -4.30 2.80 -7.96
CA VAL A 37 -4.10 3.35 -9.31
C VAL A 37 -5.38 3.12 -10.11
N PRO A 38 -6.04 4.19 -10.59
CA PRO A 38 -5.69 5.61 -10.46
C PRO A 38 -5.82 6.13 -9.02
N PHE A 39 -5.19 7.27 -8.72
CA PHE A 39 -5.40 7.98 -7.45
C PHE A 39 -6.86 8.43 -7.29
N PRO A 40 -7.35 8.64 -6.06
CA PRO A 40 -8.66 9.22 -5.83
C PRO A 40 -8.80 10.56 -6.55
N ARG A 41 -9.97 10.85 -7.11
CA ARG A 41 -10.22 12.10 -7.86
C ARG A 41 -10.02 13.37 -7.03
N VAL A 42 -10.07 13.24 -5.70
CA VAL A 42 -9.89 14.33 -4.74
C VAL A 42 -8.42 14.53 -4.33
N TRP A 43 -7.50 13.65 -4.75
CA TRP A 43 -6.08 13.73 -4.38
C TRP A 43 -5.48 15.10 -4.73
N HIS A 44 -4.76 15.70 -3.78
CA HIS A 44 -4.19 17.06 -3.88
C HIS A 44 -5.22 18.18 -4.12
N THR A 45 -6.44 18.02 -3.60
CA THR A 45 -7.47 19.08 -3.55
C THR A 45 -7.93 19.31 -2.11
N ASP A 46 -8.55 20.46 -1.85
CA ASP A 46 -9.22 20.76 -0.58
C ASP A 46 -10.46 19.87 -0.32
N ALA A 47 -10.94 19.18 -1.36
CA ALA A 47 -12.02 18.20 -1.25
C ALA A 47 -11.56 16.87 -0.62
N ASP A 48 -10.26 16.62 -0.47
CA ASP A 48 -9.75 15.45 0.27
C ASP A 48 -9.92 15.66 1.78
N ASN A 49 -11.11 15.32 2.27
CA ASN A 49 -11.52 15.51 3.65
C ASN A 49 -12.41 14.35 4.14
N GLU A 50 -12.76 14.37 5.41
CA GLU A 50 -13.55 13.30 6.05
C GLU A 50 -14.86 12.97 5.31
N LYS A 51 -15.51 13.98 4.71
CA LYS A 51 -16.84 13.81 4.11
C LYS A 51 -16.83 12.94 2.85
N VAL A 52 -15.67 12.80 2.19
CA VAL A 52 -15.52 11.98 0.97
C VAL A 52 -15.01 10.57 1.26
N LEU A 53 -14.76 10.23 2.53
CA LEU A 53 -14.36 8.89 2.93
C LEU A 53 -15.49 7.87 2.71
N HIS A 54 -15.13 6.71 2.15
CA HIS A 54 -16.04 5.57 2.04
C HIS A 54 -15.75 4.55 3.14
N TYR A 55 -16.41 4.71 4.29
CA TYR A 55 -16.21 3.86 5.48
C TYR A 55 -16.38 2.35 5.24
N PRO A 56 -17.30 1.86 4.40
CA PRO A 56 -17.36 0.43 4.08
C PRO A 56 -16.07 -0.08 3.42
N THR A 57 -15.45 0.71 2.52
CA THR A 57 -14.17 0.33 1.91
C THR A 57 -13.05 0.32 2.95
N ILE A 58 -13.00 1.33 3.82
CA ILE A 58 -12.01 1.39 4.91
C ILE A 58 -12.13 0.16 5.82
N TYR A 59 -13.36 -0.22 6.19
CA TYR A 59 -13.61 -1.41 7.01
C TYR A 59 -13.14 -2.69 6.31
N HIS A 60 -13.41 -2.85 5.02
CA HIS A 60 -12.94 -4.03 4.27
C HIS A 60 -11.41 -4.10 4.18
N VAL A 61 -10.75 -2.99 3.84
CA VAL A 61 -9.29 -2.93 3.73
C VAL A 61 -8.63 -3.22 5.07
N THR A 62 -9.10 -2.57 6.15
CA THR A 62 -8.55 -2.80 7.49
C THR A 62 -8.77 -4.23 7.98
N SER A 63 -9.91 -4.85 7.66
CA SER A 63 -10.17 -6.26 7.97
C SER A 63 -9.19 -7.20 7.26
N VAL A 64 -8.91 -6.97 5.98
CA VAL A 64 -7.92 -7.75 5.22
C VAL A 64 -6.51 -7.57 5.78
N ILE A 65 -6.11 -6.33 6.09
CA ILE A 65 -4.78 -6.04 6.65
C ILE A 65 -4.60 -6.72 8.01
N ARG A 66 -5.62 -6.71 8.89
CA ARG A 66 -5.57 -7.41 10.19
C ARG A 66 -5.28 -8.90 10.01
N VAL A 67 -6.03 -9.56 9.13
CA VAL A 67 -5.82 -10.99 8.84
C VAL A 67 -4.45 -11.24 8.21
N PHE A 68 -4.02 -10.38 7.29
CA PHE A 68 -2.69 -10.47 6.65
C PHE A 68 -1.56 -10.40 7.68
N VAL A 69 -1.57 -9.39 8.55
CA VAL A 69 -0.54 -9.20 9.59
C VAL A 69 -0.57 -10.34 10.59
N ALA A 70 -1.75 -10.76 11.05
CA ALA A 70 -1.89 -11.87 11.98
C ALA A 70 -1.29 -13.17 11.41
N LYS A 71 -1.61 -13.48 10.15
CA LYS A 71 -1.02 -14.63 9.45
C LYS A 71 0.49 -14.50 9.26
N TYR A 72 0.98 -13.31 8.90
CA TYR A 72 2.41 -13.07 8.71
C TYR A 72 3.21 -13.28 10.01
N LEU A 73 2.63 -12.89 11.15
CA LEU A 73 3.24 -13.04 12.47
C LEU A 73 2.96 -14.38 13.16
N GLY A 74 2.11 -15.24 12.56
CA GLY A 74 1.73 -16.53 13.15
C GLY A 74 0.84 -16.41 14.39
N ILE A 75 0.08 -15.33 14.53
CA ILE A 75 -0.86 -15.10 15.63
C ILE A 75 -2.32 -15.22 15.16
N ALA A 76 -3.24 -15.46 16.09
CA ALA A 76 -4.66 -15.43 15.79
C ALA A 76 -5.09 -14.00 15.40
N PRO A 77 -5.87 -13.81 14.31
CA PRO A 77 -6.45 -12.51 14.00
C PRO A 77 -7.50 -12.15 15.06
N LEU A 78 -7.41 -10.93 15.60
CA LEU A 78 -8.44 -10.32 16.46
C LEU A 78 -9.64 -9.88 15.62
#